data_AF-A0A1S2LTV7-F1
#
_entry.id   AF-A0A1S2LTV7-F1
#
_cell.length_a   1.000
_cell.length_b   1.000
_cell.length_c   1.000
_cell.angle_alpha   90.00
_cell.angle_beta   90.00
_cell.angle_gamma   90.00
#
_symmetry.space_group_name_H-M   'P 1'
#
loop_
_entity.id
_entity.type
_entity.pdbx_description
1 polymer ?
#
loop_
_entity_poly.entity_id
_entity_poly.type
_entity_poly.pdbx_seq_one_letter_code
_entity_poly.pdbx_strand_id
1 'polypeptide(L)' 'MEPAILVHIILGSTLSLLIILTIYYILRMLLSSQEQKANFKAKFKRFGILTVVVYVVYMGWVFIKNNFI' A
#
# COMPACT_ATOMS: atom_id res chain seq x y z
N MET A 1 13.16 4.87 22.47
CA MET A 1 12.36 3.93 21.66
C MET A 1 13.28 3.31 20.63
N GLU A 2 13.28 1.99 20.48
CA GLU A 2 14.15 1.34 19.50
C GLU A 2 13.79 1.80 18.08
N PRO A 3 14.77 2.14 17.23
CA PRO A 3 14.54 2.63 15.88
C PRO A 3 13.74 1.62 15.02
N ALA A 4 13.86 0.32 15.31
CA ALA A 4 13.11 -0.74 14.64
C ALA A 4 11.59 -0.65 14.87
N ILE A 5 11.16 -0.25 16.07
CA ILE A 5 9.73 -0.09 16.39
C ILE A 5 9.15 1.10 15.62
N LEU A 6 9.92 2.20 15.52
CA LEU A 6 9.52 3.39 14.78
C LEU A 6 9.32 3.10 13.29
N VAL A 7 10.26 2.37 12.69
CA VAL A 7 10.18 1.94 11.27
C VAL A 7 8.98 1.04 11.04
N HIS A 8 8.71 0.10 11.95
CA HIS A 8 7.54 -0.78 11.85
C HIS A 8 6.21 0.00 11.89
N ILE A 9 6.09 0.97 12.80
CA ILE A 9 4.88 1.80 12.91
C ILE A 9 4.69 2.65 11.66
N ILE A 10 5.76 3.28 11.15
CA ILE A 10 5.68 4.13 9.94
C ILE A 10 5.30 3.29 8.71
N LEU A 11 5.96 2.15 8.50
CA LEU A 11 5.68 1.27 7.36
C LEU A 11 4.28 0.66 7.46
N GLY A 12 3.89 0.16 8.64
CA GLY A 12 2.56 -0.41 8.87
C GLY A 12 1.44 0.62 8.69
N SER A 13 1.63 1.84 9.18
CA SER A 13 0.66 2.94 9.00
C SER A 13 0.55 3.33 7.53
N THR A 14 1.68 3.46 6.83
CA THR A 14 1.72 3.79 5.39
C THR A 14 1.02 2.71 4.56
N LEU A 15 1.29 1.44 4.85
CA LEU A 15 0.66 0.30 4.17
C LEU A 15 -0.86 0.30 4.38
N SER A 16 -1.31 0.53 5.61
CA SER A 16 -2.73 0.60 5.95
C SER A 16 -3.44 1.72 5.18
N LEU A 17 -2.81 2.89 5.10
CA LEU A 17 -3.33 4.05 4.36
C LEU A 17 -3.43 3.76 2.85
N LEU A 18 -2.42 3.10 2.29
CA LEU A 18 -2.41 2.67 0.89
C LEU A 18 -3.51 1.63 0.60
N ILE A 19 -3.77 0.69 1.51
CA ILE A 19 -4.87 -0.28 1.38
C ILE A 19 -6.22 0.45 1.37
N ILE A 20 -6.45 1.38 2.29
CA ILE A 20 -7.69 2.17 2.36
C ILE A 20 -7.91 2.96 1.06
N LEU A 21 -6.86 3.63 0.56
CA LEU A 21 -6.91 4.34 -0.72
C LEU A 21 -7.22 3.40 -1.89
N THR A 22 -6.61 2.22 -1.89
CA THR A 22 -6.83 1.19 -2.92
C THR A 22 -8.29 0.75 -2.93
N ILE A 23 -8.88 0.44 -1.77
CA ILE A 23 -10.30 0.08 -1.62
C ILE A 23 -11.20 1.23 -2.07
N TYR A 24 -10.88 2.47 -1.65
CA TYR A 24 -11.62 3.66 -2.05
C TYR A 24 -11.67 3.82 -3.57
N TYR A 25 -10.53 3.67 -4.27
CA TYR A 25 -10.49 3.75 -5.72
C TYR A 25 -11.22 2.60 -6.41
N ILE A 26 -11.21 1.38 -5.84
CA ILE A 26 -12.00 0.25 -6.35
C ILE A 26 -13.50 0.58 -6.28
N LEU A 27 -13.97 1.02 -5.12
CA LEU A 27 -15.39 1.37 -4.91
C LEU A 27 -15.82 2.49 -5.87
N ARG A 28 -14.99 3.53 -6.01
CA ARG A 28 -15.26 4.63 -6.94
C ARG A 28 -15.26 4.16 -8.40
N MET A 29 -14.35 3.26 -8.77
CA MET A 29 -14.32 2.66 -10.10
C MET A 29 -15.59 1.84 -10.39
N LEU A 30 -16.07 1.06 -9.42
CA LEU A 30 -17.30 0.27 -9.56
C LEU A 30 -18.56 1.15 -9.75
N LEU A 31 -18.63 2.26 -9.02
CA LEU A 31 -19.78 3.17 -9.00
C LEU A 31 -19.72 4.28 -10.08
N SER A 32 -18.57 4.49 -10.73
CA SER A 32 -18.39 5.56 -11.73
C SER A 32 -18.93 5.21 -13.13
N SER A 33 -19.25 6.23 -13.94
CA SER A 33 -19.60 6.09 -15.35
C SER A 33 -18.39 5.61 -16.19
N GLN A 34 -18.63 4.94 -17.33
CA GLN A 34 -17.57 4.32 -18.14
C GLN A 34 -16.43 5.28 -18.54
N GLU A 35 -16.74 6.55 -18.80
CA GLU A 35 -15.73 7.57 -19.12
C GLU A 35 -14.79 7.87 -17.95
N GLN A 36 -15.29 7.83 -16.71
CA GLN A 36 -14.47 8.06 -15.52
C GLN A 36 -13.74 6.79 -15.05
N LYS A 37 -14.25 5.59 -15.39
CA LYS A 37 -13.60 4.31 -15.06
C LYS A 37 -12.17 4.23 -15.58
N ALA A 38 -11.88 4.78 -16.76
CA ALA A 38 -10.53 4.79 -17.32
C ALA A 38 -9.55 5.59 -16.43
N ASN A 39 -9.97 6.77 -15.95
CA ASN A 39 -9.19 7.59 -15.04
C ASN A 39 -8.98 6.92 -13.67
N PHE A 40 -10.02 6.30 -13.11
CA PHE A 40 -9.90 5.58 -11.85
C PHE A 40 -9.05 4.32 -11.97
N LYS A 41 -9.12 3.58 -13.08
CA LYS A 41 -8.28 2.41 -13.35
C LYS A 41 -6.80 2.77 -13.44
N ALA A 42 -6.45 3.89 -14.07
CA ALA A 42 -5.07 4.38 -14.14
C ALA A 42 -4.53 4.77 -12.76
N LYS A 43 -5.33 5.47 -11.94
CA LYS A 43 -4.97 5.81 -10.55
C LYS A 43 -4.84 4.55 -9.68
N PHE A 44 -5.80 3.64 -9.75
CA PHE A 44 -5.77 2.36 -9.06
C PHE A 44 -4.51 1.55 -9.38
N LYS A 45 -4.12 1.44 -10.66
CA LYS A 45 -2.87 0.76 -11.03
C LYS A 45 -1.64 1.39 -10.38
N ARG A 46 -1.52 2.73 -10.38
CA ARG A 46 -0.39 3.42 -9.72
C ARG A 46 -0.36 3.15 -8.23
N PHE A 47 -1.49 3.29 -7.54
CA PHE A 47 -1.57 3.03 -6.10
C PHE A 47 -1.34 1.55 -5.77
N GLY A 48 -1.88 0.63 -6.56
CA GLY A 48 -1.67 -0.80 -6.40
C GLY A 48 -0.20 -1.18 -6.52
N ILE A 49 0.53 -0.65 -7.51
CA ILE A 49 1.98 -0.86 -7.64
C ILE A 49 2.71 -0.32 -6.40
N LEU A 50 2.39 0.89 -5.95
CA LEU A 50 2.96 1.49 -4.74
C LEU A 50 2.73 0.61 -3.50
N THR A 51 1.51 0.12 -3.30
CA THR A 51 1.16 -0.78 -2.19
C THR A 51 1.99 -2.06 -2.24
N VAL A 52 2.14 -2.68 -3.41
CA VAL A 52 2.94 -3.90 -3.58
C VAL A 52 4.41 -3.63 -3.28
N VAL A 53 4.98 -2.52 -3.77
CA VAL A 53 6.38 -2.15 -3.49
C VAL A 53 6.59 -1.96 -1.98
N VAL A 54 5.73 -1.18 -1.31
CA VAL A 54 5.83 -0.95 0.14
C VAL A 54 5.67 -2.27 0.92
N TYR A 55 4.77 -3.15 0.48
CA TYR A 55 4.59 -4.47 1.09
C TYR A 55 5.84 -5.33 0.97
N VAL A 56 6.46 -5.41 -0.22
CA VAL A 56 7.68 -6.20 -0.46
C VAL A 56 8.83 -5.66 0.37
N VAL A 57 9.00 -4.34 0.44
CA VAL A 57 10.03 -3.69 1.27
C VAL A 57 9.82 -4.02 2.75
N TYR A 58 8.57 -3.94 3.23
CA TYR A 58 8.23 -4.28 4.60
C TYR A 58 8.48 -5.75 4.92
N MET A 59 8.04 -6.68 4.06
CA MET A 59 8.28 -8.11 4.25
C MET A 59 9.76 -8.46 4.17
N GLY A 60 10.52 -7.83 3.27
CA GLY A 60 11.98 -7.99 3.18
C GLY A 60 12.67 -7.52 4.47
N TRP A 61 12.27 -6.38 5.00
CA TRP A 61 12.77 -5.88 6.28
C TRP A 61 12.43 -6.83 7.45
N VAL A 62 11.19 -7.29 7.55
CA VAL A 62 10.75 -8.24 8.57
C VAL A 62 11.51 -9.56 8.46
N PHE A 63 11.73 -10.06 7.25
CA PHE A 63 12.46 -11.31 7.01
C PHE A 63 13.93 -11.21 7.45
N ILE A 64 14.61 -10.10 7.11
CA ILE A 64 15.98 -9.85 7.57
C ILE A 64 16.02 -9.76 9.09
N LYS A 65 15.11 -8.99 9.69
CA LYS A 65 15.02 -8.86 11.15
C LYS A 65 14.81 -10.22 11.83
N ASN A 66 14.00 -11.10 11.25
CA ASN A 66 13.64 -12.37 11.89
C ASN A 66 14.67 -13.50 11.68
N ASN A 67 15.60 -13.37 10.72
CA ASN A 67 16.60 -14.38 10.42
C ASN A 67 18.04 -13.98 10.82
N PHE A 68 18.34 -12.69 10.91
CA PHE A 68 19.71 -12.19 11.11
C PHE A 68 19.92 -11.39 12.40
N ILE A 69 18.85 -11.00 13.09
CA ILE A 69 18.87 -10.25 14.38
C ILE A 69 18.13 -11.09 15.41
#